data_AF-A0A920GLL1-F1
#
_entry.id   AF-A0A920GLL1-F1
#
_cell.length_a   1.000
_cell.length_b   1.000
_cell.length_c   1.000
_cell.angle_alpha   90.00
_cell.angle_beta   90.00
_cell.angle_gamma   90.00
#
_symmetry.space_group_name_H-M   'P 1'
#
loop_
_entity.id
_entity.type
_entity.pdbx_description
1 polymer ?
#
loop_
_entity_poly.entity_id
_entity_poly.type
_entity_poly.pdbx_seq_one_letter_code
_entity_poly.pdbx_strand_id
1 'polypeptide(L)' 'MKILFDGIPLDQVSVSMTMNGAVLPVLAGYIVAAEEQGVDQKRAVRHYSE' A
#
# COMPACT_ATOMS: atom_id res chain seq x y z
N MET A 1 1.69 1.61 -9.45
CA MET A 1 2.20 2.13 -8.17
C MET A 1 3.71 2.05 -8.00
N LYS A 2 4.40 1.20 -8.75
CA LYS A 2 5.86 1.08 -8.76
C LYS A 2 6.64 2.40 -8.77
N ILE A 3 6.36 3.32 -9.69
CA ILE A 3 7.04 4.63 -9.75
C ILE A 3 6.74 5.49 -8.51
N LEU A 4 5.50 5.46 -8.01
CA LEU A 4 5.09 6.28 -6.86
C LEU A 4 5.82 5.86 -5.56
N PHE A 5 6.08 4.56 -5.40
CA PHE A 5 6.74 4.00 -4.23
C PHE A 5 8.18 3.57 -4.49
N ASP A 6 8.78 4.01 -5.61
CA ASP A 6 10.17 3.72 -5.90
C ASP A 6 11.07 4.41 -4.87
N GLY A 7 11.98 3.64 -4.26
CA GLY A 7 12.82 4.10 -3.17
C GLY A 7 12.12 4.36 -1.83
N ILE A 8 10.82 4.10 -1.70
CA ILE A 8 10.08 4.22 -0.43
C ILE A 8 9.96 2.83 0.22
N PRO A 9 10.53 2.60 1.42
CA PRO A 9 10.45 1.31 2.10
C PRO A 9 9.06 1.10 2.72
N LEU A 10 8.16 0.44 1.98
CA LEU A 10 6.75 0.25 2.37
C LEU A 10 6.55 -0.60 3.63
N ASP A 11 7.60 -1.27 4.11
CA ASP A 11 7.56 -1.99 5.38
C ASP A 11 7.77 -1.06 6.60
N GLN A 12 8.42 0.09 6.41
CA GLN A 12 8.80 1.01 7.49
C GLN A 12 7.91 2.23 7.59
N VAL A 13 7.20 2.57 6.53
CA VAL A 13 6.29 3.70 6.49
C VAL A 13 4.84 3.25 6.47
N SER A 14 3.94 4.15 6.82
CA SER A 14 2.52 3.92 6.68
C SER A 14 1.93 4.88 5.66
N VAL A 15 1.05 4.34 4.81
CA VAL A 15 0.46 5.07 3.70
C VAL A 15 -1.03 5.23 3.98
N SER A 16 -1.47 6.48 4.16
CA SER A 16 -2.89 6.82 4.19
C SER A 16 -3.33 7.28 2.80
N MET A 17 -4.45 6.75 2.32
CA MET A 17 -4.99 7.09 1.00
C MET A 17 -6.41 7.64 1.16
N THR A 18 -6.64 8.87 0.73
CA THR A 18 -7.99 9.45 0.63
C THR A 18 -8.60 9.07 -0.72
N MET A 19 -9.40 8.00 -0.75
CA MET A 19 -10.02 7.51 -1.98
C MET A 19 -11.39 6.88 -1.73
N ASN A 20 -12.32 7.07 -2.67
CA ASN A 20 -13.65 6.47 -2.63
C ASN A 20 -13.96 5.71 -3.94
N GLY A 21 -14.31 6.41 -5.02
CA GLY A 21 -14.84 5.77 -6.24
C GLY A 21 -13.93 4.74 -6.92
N ALA A 22 -12.61 4.91 -6.83
CA ALA A 22 -11.62 3.99 -7.41
C ALA A 22 -10.84 3.20 -6.33
N VAL A 23 -11.44 2.98 -5.16
CA VAL A 23 -10.75 2.35 -4.02
C VAL A 23 -10.24 0.94 -4.36
N LEU A 24 -11.02 0.13 -5.10
CA LEU A 24 -10.64 -1.23 -5.43
C LEU A 24 -9.36 -1.31 -6.28
N PRO A 25 -9.28 -0.66 -7.47
CA PRO A 25 -8.06 -0.72 -8.28
C PRO A 25 -6.86 -0.03 -7.64
N VAL A 26 -7.06 1.03 -6.84
CA VAL A 26 -5.95 1.70 -6.16
C VAL A 26 -5.41 0.88 -4.99
N LEU A 27 -6.29 0.27 -4.18
CA LEU A 27 -5.88 -0.65 -3.12
C LEU A 27 -5.17 -1.87 -3.71
N ALA A 28 -5.69 -2.45 -4.80
CA ALA A 28 -5.03 -3.55 -5.51
C ALA A 28 -3.63 -3.14 -6.00
N GLY A 29 -3.52 -1.95 -6.63
CA GLY A 29 -2.23 -1.44 -7.09
C GLY A 29 -1.24 -1.17 -5.95
N TYR A 30 -1.71 -0.76 -4.78
CA TYR A 30 -0.89 -0.59 -3.59
C TYR A 30 -0.40 -1.93 -3.02
N ILE A 31 -1.30 -2.92 -2.88
CA ILE A 31 -0.94 -4.27 -2.41
C ILE A 31 0.13 -4.88 -3.32
N VAL A 32 -0.07 -4.84 -4.64
CA VAL A 32 0.90 -5.39 -5.60
C VAL A 32 2.26 -4.67 -5.48
N ALA A 33 2.28 -3.35 -5.31
CA ALA A 33 3.54 -2.63 -5.10
C ALA A 33 4.25 -3.00 -3.79
N ALA A 34 3.49 -3.28 -2.73
CA ALA A 34 4.03 -3.75 -1.45
C ALA A 34 4.58 -5.19 -1.57
N GLU A 35 3.85 -6.08 -2.25
CA GLU A 35 4.28 -7.47 -2.50
C GLU A 35 5.55 -7.52 -3.37
N GLU A 36 5.65 -6.68 -4.40
CA GLU A 36 6.87 -6.53 -5.23
C GLU A 36 8.10 -6.08 -4.41
N GLN A 37 7.89 -5.38 -3.30
CA GLN A 37 8.94 -5.00 -2.34
C GLN A 37 9.16 -6.06 -1.23
N GLY A 38 8.45 -7.18 -1.27
CA GLY A 38 8.55 -8.26 -0.28
C GLY A 38 7.75 -8.04 1.01
N VAL A 39 6.79 -7.11 1.00
CA VAL A 39 5.93 -6.84 2.16
C VAL A 39 4.70 -7.74 2.12
N ASP A 40 4.44 -8.46 3.21
CA ASP A 40 3.24 -9.29 3.37
C ASP A 40 1.95 -8.46 3.29
N GLN A 41 0.93 -8.99 2.63
CA GLN A 41 -0.35 -8.32 2.43
C GLN A 41 -0.99 -7.89 3.75
N LYS A 42 -0.97 -8.72 4.81
CA LYS A 42 -1.57 -8.36 6.11
C LYS A 42 -0.88 -7.17 6.74
N ARG A 43 0.43 -7.01 6.50
CA ARG A 43 1.18 -5.84 6.94
C ARG A 43 0.85 -4.61 6.08
N ALA A 44 0.71 -4.78 4.77
CA ALA A 44 0.35 -3.70 3.85
C ALA A 44 -1.05 -3.13 4.14
N VAL A 45 -2.03 -3.98 4.42
CA VAL A 45 -3.43 -3.59 4.72
C VAL A 45 -3.73 -3.59 6.21
N ARG A 46 -2.91 -2.90 7.00
CA ARG A 46 -3.18 -2.75 8.43
C ARG A 46 -4.22 -1.65 8.67
N HIS A 47 -5.33 -1.98 9.32
CA HIS A 47 -6.19 -0.98 9.93
C HIS A 47 -5.48 -0.41 11.16
N TYR A 48 -5.40 0.92 11.23
CA TYR A 48 -5.15 1.58 12.50
C TYR A 48 -6.37 1.34 13.39
N SER A 49 -6.17 0.65 14.52
CA SER A 49 -7.05 0.86 15.66
C SER A 49 -6.61 2.17 16.29
N GLU A 50 -7.55 3.12 16.45
CA GLU A 50 -7.38 4.13 17.49
C GLU A 50 -7.23 3.46 18.85
#